data_AF-A0A6S6S5U6-F1
#
_entry.id   AF-A0A6S6S5U6-F1
#
_cell.length_a   1.000
_cell.length_b   1.000
_cell.length_c   1.000
_cell.angle_alpha   90.00
_cell.angle_beta   90.00
_cell.angle_gamma   90.00
#
_symmetry.space_group_name_H-M   'P 1'
#
loop_
_entity.id
_entity.type
_entity.pdbx_description
1 polymer ?
#
loop_
_entity_poly.entity_id
_entity_poly.type
_entity_poly.pdbx_seq_one_letter_code
_entity_poly.pdbx_strand_id
1 'polypeptide(L)' 'MNQFIINAIAEKLATLKTLNHLEKRALRGSRKHALDLLSNAPSVDPREHDKL' A
#
# COMPACT_ATOMS: atom_id res chain seq x y z
N MET A 1 -20.77 -27.88 5.46
CA MET A 1 -20.68 -27.50 4.03
C MET A 1 -20.94 -26.00 3.81
N ASN A 2 -21.95 -25.39 4.44
CA ASN A 2 -22.24 -23.95 4.28
C ASN A 2 -21.13 -23.00 4.77
N GLN A 3 -20.40 -23.35 5.85
CA GLN A 3 -19.37 -22.46 6.40
C GLN A 3 -18.21 -22.20 5.42
N PHE A 4 -17.81 -23.20 4.63
CA PHE A 4 -16.75 -23.05 3.63
C PHE A 4 -17.15 -22.07 2.53
N ILE A 5 -18.39 -22.20 2.03
CA ILE A 5 -18.93 -21.31 1.00
C ILE A 5 -19.07 -19.88 1.54
N ILE A 6 -19.58 -19.73 2.77
CA ILE A 6 -19.71 -18.42 3.43
C ILE A 6 -18.34 -17.75 3.58
N ASN A 7 -17.32 -18.49 4.04
CA ASN A 7 -15.98 -17.96 4.22
C ASN A 7 -15.36 -17.54 2.87
N ALA A 8 -15.47 -18.37 1.83
CA ALA A 8 -14.96 -18.05 0.50
C ALA A 8 -15.61 -16.78 -0.09
N ILE A 9 -16.93 -16.60 0.13
CA ILE A 9 -17.64 -15.38 -0.31
C ILE A 9 -17.17 -14.16 0.50
N ALA A 10 -17.03 -14.30 1.82
CA ALA A 10 -16.55 -13.22 2.68
C ALA A 10 -15.12 -12.78 2.30
N GLU A 11 -14.22 -13.73 2.06
CA GLU A 11 -12.86 -13.48 1.59
C GLU A 11 -12.86 -12.76 0.25
N LYS A 12 -13.61 -13.25 -0.75
CA LYS A 12 -13.72 -12.59 -2.06
C LYS A 12 -14.22 -11.15 -1.94
N LEU A 13 -15.21 -10.91 -1.09
CA LEU A 13 -15.73 -9.55 -0.84
C LEU A 13 -14.69 -8.65 -0.18
N ALA A 14 -13.94 -9.16 0.80
CA ALA A 14 -12.88 -8.42 1.45
C ALA A 14 -11.76 -8.05 0.46
N THR A 15 -11.36 -8.97 -0.42
CA THR A 15 -10.39 -8.72 -1.49
C THR A 15 -10.87 -7.62 -2.43
N LEU A 16 -12.11 -7.69 -2.91
CA LEU A 16 -12.67 -6.68 -3.82
C LEU A 16 -12.78 -5.30 -3.17
N LYS A 17 -13.18 -5.24 -1.88
CA LYS A 17 -13.20 -3.99 -1.12
C LYS A 17 -11.80 -3.40 -0.96
N THR A 18 -10.81 -4.25 -0.68
CA THR A 18 -9.41 -3.85 -0.54
C THR A 18 -8.86 -3.31 -1.86
N LEU A 19 -9.12 -3.99 -2.97
CA LEU A 19 -8.74 -3.53 -4.31
C LEU A 19 -9.32 -2.14 -4.62
N ASN A 20 -10.63 -1.97 -4.43
CA ASN A 20 -11.30 -0.69 -4.66
C ASN A 20 -10.74 0.43 -3.77
N HIS A 21 -10.43 0.13 -2.50
CA HIS A 21 -9.80 1.10 -1.60
C HIS A 21 -8.41 1.52 -2.11
N LEU A 22 -7.57 0.56 -2.53
CA LEU A 22 -6.25 0.83 -3.06
C LEU A 22 -6.31 1.63 -4.37
N GLU A 23 -7.23 1.30 -5.29
CA GLU A 23 -7.46 2.06 -6.51
C GLU A 23 -7.83 3.53 -6.22
N LYS A 24 -8.82 3.77 -5.35
CA LYS A 24 -9.21 5.12 -4.93
C LYS A 24 -8.09 5.89 -4.26
N ARG A 25 -7.19 5.19 -3.56
CA ARG A 25 -6.00 5.81 -2.96
C ARG A 25 -4.92 6.11 -4.00
N ALA A 26 -4.68 5.20 -4.93
CA ALA A 26 -3.70 5.36 -5.99
C ALA A 26 -4.05 6.56 -6.89
N LEU A 27 -5.33 6.77 -7.21
CA LEU A 27 -5.82 7.93 -7.96
C LEU A 27 -5.53 9.28 -7.29
N ARG A 28 -5.37 9.29 -5.95
CA ARG A 28 -5.02 10.48 -5.18
C ARG A 28 -3.50 10.63 -5.01
N GLY A 29 -2.72 9.64 -5.38
CA GLY A 29 -1.26 9.66 -5.31
C GLY A 29 -0.64 10.39 -6.49
N SER A 30 0.54 10.97 -6.29
CA SER A 30 1.35 11.55 -7.36
C SER A 30 2.81 11.15 -7.18
N ARG A 31 3.34 10.42 -8.17
CA ARG A 31 4.75 10.03 -8.20
C ARG A 31 5.67 11.25 -8.18
N LYS A 32 5.32 12.28 -8.95
CA LYS A 32 6.08 13.54 -8.99
C LYS A 32 6.11 14.19 -7.61
N HIS A 33 4.95 14.32 -6.95
CA HIS A 33 4.88 14.91 -5.61
C HIS A 33 5.72 14.12 -4.60
N ALA A 34 5.67 12.79 -4.64
CA ALA A 34 6.48 11.94 -3.76
C ALA A 34 7.99 12.11 -3.99
N LEU A 35 8.43 12.16 -5.24
CA LEU A 35 9.85 12.37 -5.57
C LEU A 35 10.31 13.79 -5.21
N ASP A 36 9.48 14.80 -5.49
CA ASP A 36 9.77 16.19 -5.11
C ASP A 36 9.89 16.31 -3.58
N LEU A 37 9.03 15.63 -2.80
CA LEU A 37 9.15 15.56 -1.34
C LEU A 37 10.48 14.91 -0.91
N LEU A 38 10.83 13.74 -1.48
CA LEU A 38 12.05 13.01 -1.16
C LEU A 38 13.33 13.78 -1.50
N SER A 39 13.29 14.65 -2.51
CA SER A 39 14.44 15.49 -2.88
C SER A 39 14.81 16.51 -1.79
N ASN A 40 13.90 16.82 -0.87
CA ASN A 40 14.18 17.70 0.27
C ASN A 40 14.87 16.95 1.43
N ALA A 41 14.96 15.63 1.38
CA ALA A 41 15.63 14.87 2.41
C ALA A 41 17.15 15.15 2.36
N PRO A 42 17.80 15.32 3.53
CA PRO A 42 19.24 15.51 3.57
C PRO A 42 19.95 14.25 3.07
N SER A 43 20.94 14.43 2.19
CA SER A 43 21.78 13.35 1.68
C SER A 43 22.84 12.98 2.72
N VAL A 44 22.43 12.24 3.76
CA VAL A 44 23.29 11.75 4.84
C VAL A 44 23.41 10.23 4.79
N ASP A 45 24.54 9.71 5.24
CA ASP A 45 24.74 8.27 5.31
C ASP A 45 23.72 7.61 6.27
N PRO A 46 23.22 6.40 5.94
CA PRO A 46 22.43 5.60 6.85
C PRO A 46 23.17 5.34 8.17
N ARG A 47 22.42 5.18 9.27
CA ARG A 47 23.01 4.82 10.56
C ARG A 47 23.67 3.46 10.47
N GLU A 48 24.65 3.19 11.33
CA GLU A 48 25.39 1.91 11.32
C GLU A 48 24.50 0.66 11.37
N HIS A 49 23.35 0.71 12.08
CA HIS A 49 22.40 -0.40 12.15
C HIS A 49 21.41 -0.48 10.97
N ASP A 50 21.36 0.56 10.13
CA ASP A 50 20.55 0.63 8.91
C ASP A 50 21.37 0.25 7.66
N LYS A 51 22.69 0.06 7.82
CA LYS A 51 23.57 -0.42 6.75
C LYS A 51 23.34 -1.92 6.51
N LEU A 52 23.33 -2.33 5.23
CA LEU A 52 23.19 -3.73 4.78
C LEU A 52 24.46 -4.54 5.02
#